data_AF-A0A5E4MIT4-F1
#
_entry.id   AF-A0A5E4MIT4-F1
#
_cell.length_a   1.000
_cell.length_b   1.000
_cell.length_c   1.000
_cell.angle_alpha   90.00
_cell.angle_beta   90.00
_cell.angle_gamma   90.00
#
_symmetry.space_group_name_H-M   'P 1'
#
loop_
_entity.id
_entity.type
_entity.pdbx_description
1 polymer ?
#
loop_
_entity_poly.entity_id
_entity_poly.type
_entity_poly.pdbx_seq_one_letter_code
_entity_poly.pdbx_strand_id
1 'polypeptide(L)'
;MSSFVQYVLVRGDLTRTLKWPSGAVMAQACHACVAVTHIHYTDPNMQAYLKDLGNMHKVVLEVPDEPALLKVAEALSADGVHHVVWKEQPEDVATCVALKPCVKGEVSKYVRKFKLYSA
;
A
#
# COMPACT_ATOMS: atom_id res chain seq x y z
N MET A 1 10.48 13.82 16.53
CA MET A 1 10.70 13.54 15.10
C MET A 1 9.49 12.76 14.60
N SER A 2 8.73 13.30 13.64
CA SER A 2 7.58 12.58 13.08
C SER A 2 8.10 11.54 12.09
N SER A 3 8.13 10.27 12.50
CA SER A 3 8.52 9.17 11.61
C SER A 3 7.40 8.91 10.61
N PHE A 4 7.70 9.13 9.32
CA PHE A 4 6.80 8.80 8.23
C PHE A 4 6.84 7.31 7.93
N VAL A 5 5.69 6.75 7.58
CA VAL A 5 5.55 5.34 7.21
C VAL A 5 4.78 5.22 5.91
N GLN A 6 5.21 4.30 5.05
CA GLN A 6 4.42 3.88 3.89
C GLN A 6 3.77 2.54 4.18
N TYR A 7 2.44 2.51 4.17
CA TYR A 7 1.67 1.27 4.26
C TYR A 7 1.40 0.70 2.87
N VAL A 8 1.59 -0.60 2.73
CA VAL A 8 1.23 -1.35 1.53
C VAL A 8 0.29 -2.48 1.94
N LEU A 9 -0.95 -2.44 1.45
CA LEU A 9 -1.96 -3.46 1.69
C LEU A 9 -1.91 -4.45 0.53
N VAL A 10 -1.58 -5.70 0.81
CA VAL A 10 -1.41 -6.75 -0.21
C VAL A 10 -2.44 -7.84 0.04
N ARG A 11 -3.09 -8.28 -1.03
CA ARG A 11 -4.04 -9.40 -1.00
C ARG A 11 -3.35 -10.71 -0.63
N GLY A 12 -3.79 -11.36 0.45
CA GLY A 12 -3.29 -12.66 0.89
C GLY A 12 -3.80 -13.83 0.03
N ASP A 13 -5.00 -13.71 -0.54
CA ASP A 13 -5.58 -14.72 -1.43
C ASP A 13 -4.79 -14.90 -2.73
N LEU A 14 -4.04 -13.89 -3.20
CA LEU A 14 -3.13 -14.01 -4.35
C LEU A 14 -2.19 -15.22 -4.20
N THR A 15 -1.53 -15.35 -3.05
CA THR A 15 -0.58 -16.45 -2.80
C THR A 15 -1.32 -17.71 -2.37
N ARG A 16 -2.22 -17.60 -1.38
CA ARG A 16 -2.80 -18.79 -0.72
C ARG A 16 -3.85 -19.50 -1.57
N THR A 17 -4.63 -18.74 -2.33
CA THR A 17 -5.76 -19.26 -3.12
C THR A 17 -5.43 -19.28 -4.60
N LEU A 18 -4.97 -18.16 -5.15
CA LEU A 18 -4.70 -17.99 -6.58
C LEU A 18 -3.31 -18.46 -7.01
N LYS A 19 -2.48 -18.91 -6.05
CA LYS A 19 -1.17 -19.52 -6.28
C LYS A 19 -0.18 -18.64 -7.05
N TRP A 20 -0.29 -17.32 -6.90
CA TRP A 20 0.70 -16.41 -7.44
C TRP A 20 2.06 -16.67 -6.78
N PRO A 21 3.16 -16.70 -7.55
CA PRO A 21 4.48 -16.79 -6.97
C PRO A 21 4.78 -15.52 -6.17
N SER A 22 5.50 -15.64 -5.04
CA SER A 22 5.83 -14.51 -4.17
C SER A 22 6.54 -13.37 -4.92
N GLY A 23 7.33 -13.71 -5.95
CA GLY A 23 7.98 -12.73 -6.82
C GLY A 23 7.00 -11.85 -7.59
N ALA A 24 5.89 -12.42 -8.09
CA ALA A 24 4.85 -11.65 -8.77
C ALA A 24 4.15 -10.71 -7.79
N VAL A 25 3.78 -11.20 -6.60
CA VAL A 25 3.15 -10.36 -5.56
C VAL A 25 4.07 -9.22 -5.12
N MET A 26 5.37 -9.49 -4.97
CA MET A 26 6.37 -8.47 -4.66
C MET A 26 6.45 -7.39 -5.76
N ALA A 27 6.43 -7.80 -7.03
CA ALA A 27 6.44 -6.86 -8.15
C ALA A 27 5.23 -5.92 -8.11
N GLN A 28 4.03 -6.43 -7.82
CA GLN A 28 2.82 -5.61 -7.66
C GLN A 28 3.00 -4.53 -6.58
N ALA A 29 3.50 -4.92 -5.40
CA ALA A 29 3.78 -3.97 -4.32
C ALA A 29 4.83 -2.92 -4.71
N CYS A 30 5.88 -3.32 -5.43
CA CYS A 30 6.89 -2.40 -5.95
C CYS A 30 6.27 -1.40 -6.95
N HIS A 31 5.47 -1.86 -7.90
CA HIS A 31 4.78 -1.01 -8.85
C HIS A 31 3.87 0.01 -8.16
N ALA A 32 3.06 -0.43 -7.20
CA ALA A 32 2.19 0.45 -6.41
C ALA A 32 3.00 1.53 -5.68
N CYS A 33 4.12 1.15 -5.06
CA CYS A 33 5.00 2.09 -4.35
C CYS A 33 5.63 3.12 -5.30
N VAL A 34 6.14 2.69 -6.45
CA VAL A 34 6.72 3.59 -7.46
C VAL A 34 5.66 4.54 -8.01
N ALA A 35 4.46 4.03 -8.31
CA ALA A 35 3.35 4.82 -8.81
C ALA A 35 2.93 5.91 -7.82
N VAL A 36 2.68 5.56 -6.54
CA VAL A 36 2.26 6.56 -5.54
C VAL A 36 3.37 7.58 -5.26
N THR A 37 4.64 7.15 -5.33
CA THR A 37 5.79 8.07 -5.24
C THR A 37 5.82 9.05 -6.41
N HIS A 38 5.61 8.59 -7.64
CA HIS A 38 5.62 9.44 -8.81
C HIS A 38 4.45 10.45 -8.80
N ILE A 39 3.24 9.96 -8.53
CA ILE A 39 2.01 10.79 -8.52
C ILE A 39 2.09 11.90 -7.47
N HIS A 40 2.66 11.60 -6.30
CA HIS A 40 2.78 12.55 -5.19
C HIS A 40 4.21 13.06 -5.00
N TYR A 41 5.03 13.06 -6.06
CA TYR A 41 6.44 13.38 -5.95
C TYR A 41 6.67 14.74 -5.28
N THR A 42 5.90 15.77 -5.65
CA THR A 42 6.06 17.13 -5.14
C THR A 42 5.40 17.38 -3.77
N ASP A 43 4.76 16.37 -3.18
CA ASP A 43 4.08 16.51 -1.89
C ASP A 43 5.10 16.70 -0.74
N PRO A 44 4.88 17.63 0.22
CA PRO A 44 5.83 17.87 1.30
C PRO A 44 6.14 16.64 2.17
N ASN A 45 5.14 15.78 2.44
CA ASN A 45 5.33 14.57 3.23
C ASN A 45 6.10 13.51 2.44
N MET A 46 5.83 13.39 1.13
CA MET A 46 6.63 12.54 0.23
C MET A 46 8.09 13.02 0.19
N GLN A 47 8.32 14.31 -0.01
CA GLN A 47 9.66 14.89 -0.04
C GLN A 47 10.41 14.69 1.28
N ALA A 48 9.74 14.86 2.42
CA ALA A 48 10.33 14.58 3.72
C ALA A 48 10.71 13.09 3.88
N TYR A 49 9.83 12.18 3.46
CA TYR A 49 10.11 10.74 3.45
C TYR A 49 11.27 10.35 2.53
N LEU A 50 11.34 10.94 1.33
CA LEU A 50 12.41 10.70 0.34
C LEU A 50 13.74 11.36 0.72
N LYS A 51 13.75 12.40 1.55
CA LYS A 51 14.98 13.04 2.03
C LYS A 51 15.74 12.17 3.03
N ASP A 52 15.04 11.29 3.74
CA ASP A 52 15.59 10.40 4.77
C ASP A 52 15.64 8.94 4.29
N LEU A 53 16.30 8.70 3.15
CA LEU A 53 16.36 7.38 2.50
C LEU A 53 16.87 6.27 3.42
N GLY A 54 17.82 6.57 4.30
CA GLY A 54 18.42 5.60 5.22
C GLY A 54 17.46 5.10 6.31
N ASN A 55 16.37 5.83 6.58
CA ASN A 55 15.39 5.48 7.61
C ASN A 55 13.96 5.30 7.04
N MET A 56 13.84 5.03 5.74
CA MET A 56 12.54 4.76 5.12
C MET A 56 11.85 3.57 5.80
N HIS A 57 10.70 3.81 6.40
CA HIS A 57 9.88 2.77 6.99
C HIS A 57 8.74 2.38 6.04
N LYS A 58 8.60 1.07 5.79
CA LYS A 58 7.46 0.49 5.06
C LYS A 58 6.85 -0.63 5.88
N VAL A 59 5.53 -0.71 5.88
CA VAL A 59 4.80 -1.80 6.55
C VAL A 59 3.88 -2.45 5.54
N VAL A 60 4.14 -3.72 5.27
CA VAL A 60 3.33 -4.54 4.36
C VAL A 60 2.31 -5.31 5.18
N LEU A 61 1.03 -5.12 4.88
CA LEU A 61 -0.09 -5.72 5.61
C LEU A 61 -0.93 -6.60 4.70
N GLU A 62 -1.47 -7.68 5.26
CA GLU A 62 -2.35 -8.61 4.57
C GLU A 62 -3.81 -8.15 4.64
N VAL A 63 -4.42 -7.96 3.47
CA VAL A 63 -5.87 -7.90 3.29
C VAL A 63 -6.35 -9.25 2.75
N PRO A 64 -7.53 -9.74 3.16
CA PRO A 64 -7.94 -11.11 2.85
C PRO A 64 -8.18 -11.34 1.36
N ASP A 65 -8.82 -10.39 0.67
CA ASP A 65 -9.27 -10.53 -0.71
C ASP A 65 -9.46 -9.16 -1.39
N GLU A 66 -9.85 -9.18 -2.66
CA GLU A 66 -10.09 -7.98 -3.47
C GLU A 66 -11.23 -7.09 -2.95
N PRO A 67 -12.42 -7.63 -2.60
CA PRO A 67 -13.48 -6.80 -2.05
C PRO A 67 -13.04 -6.07 -0.76
N ALA A 68 -12.30 -6.73 0.12
CA ALA A 68 -11.78 -6.10 1.33
C ALA A 68 -10.73 -5.02 1.01
N LEU A 69 -9.85 -5.26 0.03
CA LEU A 69 -8.88 -4.26 -0.44
C LEU A 69 -9.58 -3.01 -0.98
N LEU A 70 -10.55 -3.18 -1.88
CA LEU A 70 -11.29 -2.08 -2.50
C LEU A 70 -12.12 -1.30 -1.48
N LYS A 71 -12.76 -1.98 -0.53
CA LYS A 71 -13.48 -1.33 0.58
C LYS A 71 -12.58 -0.44 1.43
N VAL A 72 -11.31 -0.82 1.62
CA VAL A 72 -10.34 0.04 2.31
C VAL A 72 -9.94 1.22 1.43
N ALA A 73 -9.72 1.00 0.14
CA ALA A 73 -9.41 2.08 -0.82
C ALA A 73 -10.54 3.14 -0.90
N GLU A 74 -11.79 2.70 -0.89
CA GLU A 74 -12.96 3.59 -0.82
C GLU A 74 -12.97 4.41 0.47
N ALA A 75 -12.74 3.77 1.63
CA ALA A 75 -12.67 4.45 2.91
C ALA A 75 -11.51 5.45 3.00
N LEU A 76 -10.36 5.13 2.40
CA LEU A 76 -9.22 6.05 2.28
C LEU A 76 -9.59 7.24 1.41
N SER A 77 -10.23 7.02 0.27
CA SER A 77 -10.67 8.06 -0.67
C SER A 77 -11.68 9.01 -0.01
N ALA A 78 -12.67 8.47 0.70
CA ALA A 78 -13.71 9.24 1.36
C ALA A 78 -13.15 10.24 2.39
N ASP A 79 -12.03 9.91 3.02
CA ASP A 79 -11.37 10.74 4.03
C ASP A 79 -10.14 11.49 3.47
N GLY A 80 -9.96 11.52 2.14
CA GLY A 80 -8.89 12.27 1.47
C GLY A 80 -7.48 11.69 1.68
N VAL A 81 -7.36 10.42 2.06
CA VAL A 81 -6.06 9.76 2.23
C VAL A 81 -5.53 9.30 0.88
N HIS A 82 -4.45 9.95 0.43
CA HIS A 82 -3.81 9.65 -0.85
C HIS A 82 -3.19 8.24 -0.90
N HIS A 83 -3.53 7.48 -1.93
CA HIS A 83 -3.06 6.12 -2.17
C HIS A 83 -3.19 5.76 -3.66
N VAL A 84 -2.57 4.65 -4.05
CA VAL A 84 -2.73 4.02 -5.37
C VAL A 84 -3.29 2.63 -5.17
N VAL A 85 -4.37 2.29 -5.88
CA VAL A 85 -4.80 0.91 -6.11
C VAL A 85 -4.05 0.41 -7.33
N TRP A 86 -3.21 -0.60 -7.17
CA TRP A 86 -2.51 -1.22 -8.27
C TRP A 86 -3.32 -2.41 -8.79
N LYS A 87 -3.50 -2.44 -10.11
CA LYS A 87 -4.25 -3.48 -10.81
C LYS A 87 -3.35 -4.19 -11.80
N GLU A 88 -3.39 -5.51 -11.80
CA GLU A 88 -2.72 -6.30 -12.83
C GLU A 88 -3.50 -6.25 -14.14
N GLN A 89 -2.78 -6.12 -15.24
CA GLN A 89 -3.32 -6.15 -16.60
C GLN A 89 -2.80 -7.39 -17.32
N PRO A 90 -3.58 -7.99 -18.24
CA PRO A 90 -4.85 -7.51 -18.80
C PRO A 90 -6.13 -7.82 -18.00
N GLU A 91 -6.03 -8.54 -16.88
CA GLU A 91 -7.20 -9.05 -16.14
C GLU A 91 -7.98 -7.97 -15.36
N ASP A 92 -7.40 -6.77 -15.20
CA ASP A 92 -7.93 -5.63 -14.41
C ASP A 92 -8.23 -5.94 -12.95
N VAL A 93 -7.41 -6.80 -12.35
CA VAL A 93 -7.59 -7.29 -10.97
C VAL A 93 -6.78 -6.46 -9.99
N ALA A 94 -7.40 -5.90 -8.95
CA ALA A 94 -6.69 -5.13 -7.93
C ALA A 94 -5.86 -6.06 -7.03
N THR A 95 -4.54 -5.87 -7.02
CA THR A 95 -3.60 -6.77 -6.32
C THR A 95 -3.14 -6.20 -4.99
N CYS A 96 -2.89 -4.89 -4.93
CA CYS A 96 -2.47 -4.22 -3.71
C CYS A 96 -2.81 -2.72 -3.72
N VAL A 97 -2.67 -2.09 -2.56
CA VAL A 97 -2.82 -0.64 -2.37
C VAL A 97 -1.57 -0.10 -1.68
N ALA A 98 -0.94 0.93 -2.24
CA ALA A 98 0.15 1.65 -1.59
C ALA A 98 -0.31 3.05 -1.17
N LEU A 99 -0.19 3.38 0.12
CA LEU A 99 -0.49 4.71 0.62
C LEU A 99 0.67 5.67 0.29
N LYS A 100 0.35 6.95 0.17
CA LYS A 100 1.37 8.00 0.27
C LYS A 100 2.00 7.94 1.68
N PRO A 101 3.32 8.12 1.83
CA PRO A 101 3.94 8.26 3.15
C PRO A 101 3.20 9.29 4.01
N CYS A 102 2.88 8.90 5.24
CA CYS A 102 2.06 9.66 6.16
C CYS A 102 2.48 9.40 7.61
N VAL A 103 1.91 10.16 8.55
CA VAL A 103 2.15 9.93 9.97
C VAL A 103 1.28 8.75 10.42
N LYS A 104 1.87 7.80 11.15
CA LYS A 104 1.20 6.56 11.58
C LYS A 104 -0.19 6.77 12.21
N GLY A 105 -0.35 7.84 12.99
CA GLY A 105 -1.62 8.17 13.65
C GLY A 105 -2.77 8.50 12.69
N GLU A 106 -2.47 9.11 11.55
CA GLU A 106 -3.47 9.59 10.57
C GLU A 106 -4.23 8.43 9.91
N VAL A 107 -3.54 7.31 9.70
CA VAL A 107 -4.07 6.17 8.94
C VAL A 107 -4.33 4.93 9.79
N SER A 108 -4.01 4.98 11.09
CA SER A 108 -4.15 3.85 12.03
C SER A 108 -5.56 3.22 12.00
N LYS A 109 -6.62 4.03 11.88
CA LYS A 109 -8.01 3.54 11.81
C LYS A 109 -8.28 2.59 10.64
N TYR A 110 -7.59 2.74 9.50
CA TYR A 110 -7.77 1.88 8.34
C TYR A 110 -6.91 0.61 8.42
N VAL A 111 -5.69 0.74 8.93
CA VAL A 111 -4.65 -0.29 8.76
C VAL A 111 -4.48 -1.20 9.97
N ARG A 112 -4.79 -0.75 11.20
CA ARG A 112 -4.50 -1.49 12.45
C ARG A 112 -5.18 -2.85 12.57
N LYS A 113 -6.26 -3.07 11.82
CA LYS A 113 -7.03 -4.32 11.81
C LYS A 113 -6.35 -5.43 11.00
N PHE A 114 -5.39 -5.07 10.15
CA PHE A 114 -4.67 -6.01 9.30
C PHE A 114 -3.38 -6.48 9.99
N LYS A 115 -2.99 -7.71 9.67
CA LYS A 115 -1.76 -8.33 10.16
C LYS A 115 -0.62 -8.05 9.18
N LEU A 116 0.62 -8.24 9.62
CA LEU A 116 1.77 -8.23 8.70
C LEU A 116 1.58 -9.29 7.62
N TYR A 117 1.95 -8.95 6.39
CA TYR A 117 1.85 -9.88 5.27
C TYR A 117 2.79 -11.06 5.47
N SER A 118 2.25 -12.28 5.34
CA SER A 118 3.01 -13.52 5.37
C SER A 118 2.60 -14.36 4.16
N ALA A 119 3.53 -14.54 3.23
CA ALA A 119 3.37 -15.46 2.11
C ALA A 119 3.17 -16.89 2.62
#